data_AF-A0A0T6BA64-F1
#
_entry.id   AF-A0A0T6BA64-F1
#
_cell.length_a   1.000
_cell.length_b   1.000
_cell.length_c   1.000
_cell.angle_alpha   90.00
_cell.angle_beta   90.00
_cell.angle_gamma   90.00
#
_symmetry.space_group_name_H-M   'P 1'
#
loop_
_entity.id
_entity.type
_entity.pdbx_description
1 polymer ?
#
loop_
_entity_poly.entity_id
_entity_poly.type
_entity_poly.pdbx_seq_one_letter_code
_entity_poly.pdbx_strand_id
1 'polypeptide(L)'
;MIISMPFLLATFLVYALLPDRNLPAKALMCYVLSLLFAYILLVTIQLNNGHEEKTCIALGFFCYFFFMASFFWMNASCLDIFFTFSGIRGVLGDKKKENKRFMYYSVYAWGIPVLMVGFASIFTFKVTDSSNWYTGIGNGQCWFRNGWPTGIYFYFPIAILLIVNMVLFGVTTYKIKKVQHD
;
A
#
# COMPACT_ATOMS: atom_id res chain seq x y z
N MET A 1 11.01 6.29 -10.25
CA MET A 1 10.52 4.89 -10.36
C MET A 1 11.64 3.96 -10.78
N ILE A 2 12.18 4.07 -12.01
CA ILE A 2 13.23 3.16 -12.52
C ILE A 2 14.48 3.15 -11.63
N ILE A 3 15.00 4.33 -11.26
CA ILE A 3 16.17 4.44 -10.37
C ILE A 3 15.91 3.79 -9.01
N SER A 4 14.68 3.86 -8.49
CA SER A 4 14.32 3.39 -7.15
C SER A 4 14.16 1.87 -7.05
N MET A 5 13.81 1.18 -8.15
CA MET A 5 13.62 -0.27 -8.19
C MET A 5 14.80 -1.10 -7.67
N PRO A 6 16.05 -0.89 -8.12
CA PRO A 6 17.19 -1.67 -7.62
C PRO A 6 17.40 -1.49 -6.12
N PHE A 7 17.18 -0.29 -5.58
CA PHE A 7 17.27 -0.04 -4.14
C PHE A 7 16.15 -0.73 -3.36
N LEU A 8 14.93 -0.76 -3.89
CA LEU A 8 13.82 -1.50 -3.28
C LEU A 8 14.09 -3.01 -3.28
N LEU A 9 14.61 -3.55 -4.39
CA LEU A 9 15.00 -4.95 -4.47
C LEU A 9 16.14 -5.28 -3.49
N ALA A 10 17.17 -4.44 -3.43
CA ALA A 10 18.26 -4.59 -2.46
C ALA A 10 17.73 -4.56 -1.01
N THR A 11 16.83 -3.64 -0.70
CA THR A 11 16.16 -3.56 0.61
C THR A 11 15.45 -4.87 0.93
N PHE A 12 14.64 -5.39 -0.01
CA PHE A 12 13.96 -6.66 0.18
C PHE A 12 14.94 -7.81 0.44
N LEU A 13 16.01 -7.92 -0.35
CA LEU A 13 17.02 -8.97 -0.20
C LEU A 13 17.73 -8.90 1.16
N VAL A 14 18.13 -7.71 1.61
CA VAL A 14 18.78 -7.53 2.92
C VAL A 14 17.86 -8.00 4.05
N TYR A 15 16.60 -7.57 4.05
CA TYR A 15 15.63 -8.00 5.05
C TYR A 15 15.31 -9.50 4.93
N ALA A 16 15.40 -10.09 3.74
CA ALA A 16 15.14 -11.52 3.50
C ALA A 16 16.27 -12.40 4.03
N LEU A 17 17.51 -11.93 3.97
CA LEU A 17 18.69 -12.65 4.45
C LEU A 17 18.87 -12.55 5.97
N LEU A 18 18.27 -11.55 6.61
CA LEU A 18 18.30 -11.42 8.07
C LEU A 18 17.51 -12.59 8.72
N PRO A 19 18.16 -13.37 9.60
CA PRO A 19 17.56 -14.57 10.21
C PRO A 19 16.48 -14.24 11.24
N ASP A 20 16.50 -13.04 11.83
CA ASP A 20 15.55 -12.61 12.86
C ASP A 20 14.42 -11.75 12.26
N ARG A 21 13.38 -12.42 11.74
CA ARG A 21 12.25 -11.78 11.07
C ARG A 21 11.14 -11.42 12.05
N ASN A 22 11.31 -10.30 12.72
CA ASN A 22 10.28 -9.69 13.56
C ASN A 22 9.10 -9.16 12.72
N LEU A 23 7.93 -9.02 13.34
CA LEU A 23 6.71 -8.47 12.74
C LEU A 23 6.92 -7.18 11.91
N PRO A 24 7.68 -6.17 12.39
CA PRO A 24 7.93 -4.96 11.61
C PRO A 24 8.75 -5.23 10.34
N ALA A 25 9.71 -6.15 10.40
CA ALA A 25 10.52 -6.54 9.24
C ALA A 25 9.64 -7.22 8.17
N LYS A 26 8.72 -8.11 8.56
CA LYS A 26 7.77 -8.75 7.63
C LYS A 26 6.83 -7.73 6.98
N ALA A 27 6.30 -6.79 7.76
CA ALA A 27 5.43 -5.74 7.22
C ALA A 27 6.18 -4.82 6.24
N LEU A 28 7.43 -4.46 6.55
CA LEU A 28 8.29 -3.68 5.67
C LEU A 28 8.59 -4.42 4.36
N MET A 29 8.84 -5.73 4.41
CA MET A 29 9.03 -6.54 3.21
C MET A 29 7.80 -6.53 2.31
N CYS A 30 6.59 -6.69 2.89
CA CYS A 30 5.35 -6.62 2.13
C CYS A 30 5.13 -5.23 1.52
N TYR A 31 5.46 -4.16 2.24
CA TYR A 31 5.45 -2.79 1.72
C TYR A 31 6.38 -2.64 0.51
N VAL A 32 7.66 -3.01 0.66
CA VAL A 32 8.69 -2.87 -0.37
C VAL A 32 8.37 -3.72 -1.59
N LEU A 33 7.93 -4.97 -1.40
CA LEU A 33 7.50 -5.83 -2.49
C LEU A 33 6.31 -5.25 -3.25
N SER A 34 5.28 -4.79 -2.53
CA SER A 34 4.09 -4.20 -3.18
C SER A 34 4.48 -2.99 -4.00
N LEU A 35 5.34 -2.11 -3.47
CA LEU A 35 5.80 -0.92 -4.17
C LEU A 35 6.68 -1.26 -5.38
N LEU A 36 7.52 -2.30 -5.28
CA LEU A 36 8.32 -2.80 -6.40
C LEU A 36 7.43 -3.28 -7.54
N PHE A 37 6.42 -4.11 -7.25
CA PHE A 37 5.45 -4.56 -8.26
C PHE A 37 4.67 -3.39 -8.87
N ALA A 38 4.21 -2.44 -8.05
CA ALA A 38 3.53 -1.25 -8.54
C ALA A 38 4.39 -0.47 -9.54
N TYR A 39 5.66 -0.25 -9.24
CA TYR A 39 6.58 0.43 -10.15
C TYR A 39 6.87 -0.37 -11.41
N ILE A 40 7.01 -1.70 -11.32
CA ILE A 40 7.24 -2.56 -12.50
C ILE A 40 6.06 -2.42 -13.47
N LEU A 41 4.84 -2.57 -12.95
CA LEU A 41 3.62 -2.43 -13.75
C LEU A 41 3.50 -1.02 -14.34
N LEU A 42 3.78 0.02 -13.55
CA LEU A 42 3.70 1.39 -14.03
C LEU A 42 4.73 1.70 -15.13
N VAL A 43 5.95 1.14 -15.03
CA VAL A 43 6.95 1.23 -16.11
C VAL A 43 6.48 0.48 -17.35
N THR A 44 5.88 -0.71 -17.22
CA THR A 44 5.30 -1.46 -18.35
C THR A 44 4.18 -0.68 -19.03
N ILE A 45 3.34 0.03 -18.28
CA ILE A 45 2.29 0.90 -18.82
C ILE A 45 2.90 2.10 -19.56
N GLN A 46 3.94 2.74 -19.02
CA GLN A 46 4.52 3.94 -19.61
C GLN A 46 5.41 3.69 -20.83
N LEU A 47 6.08 2.54 -20.89
CA LEU A 47 6.98 2.21 -21.99
C LEU A 47 6.25 1.67 -23.23
N ASN A 48 5.03 1.15 -23.06
CA ASN A 48 4.24 0.63 -24.17
C ASN A 48 2.81 1.19 -24.10
N ASN A 49 2.47 2.06 -25.05
CA ASN A 49 1.13 2.65 -25.15
C ASN A 49 0.17 1.81 -26.03
N GLY A 50 0.66 0.73 -26.65
CA GLY A 50 -0.10 -0.11 -27.58
C GLY A 50 -0.65 -1.41 -26.99
N HIS A 51 -0.90 -1.45 -25.66
CA HIS A 51 -1.46 -2.64 -25.03
C HIS A 51 -2.87 -2.93 -25.55
N GLU A 52 -3.20 -4.21 -25.78
CA GLU A 52 -4.58 -4.63 -26.01
C GLU A 52 -5.46 -4.21 -24.82
N GLU A 53 -6.71 -3.82 -25.09
CA GLU A 53 -7.67 -3.30 -24.10
C GLU A 53 -7.72 -4.15 -22.83
N LYS A 54 -7.85 -5.48 -22.96
CA LYS A 54 -7.92 -6.40 -21.82
C LYS A 54 -6.64 -6.39 -20.98
N THR A 55 -5.49 -6.37 -21.63
CA THR A 55 -4.17 -6.30 -20.97
C THR A 55 -4.01 -4.97 -20.27
N CYS A 56 -4.44 -3.89 -20.90
CA CYS A 56 -4.41 -2.54 -20.36
C CYS A 56 -5.26 -2.41 -19.08
N ILE A 57 -6.48 -2.95 -19.11
CA ILE A 57 -7.38 -2.99 -17.96
C ILE A 57 -6.75 -3.80 -16.81
N ALA A 58 -6.22 -4.99 -17.12
CA ALA A 58 -5.58 -5.83 -16.12
C ALA A 58 -4.38 -5.13 -15.47
N LEU A 59 -3.46 -4.59 -16.29
CA LEU A 59 -2.30 -3.83 -15.81
C LEU A 59 -2.70 -2.65 -14.93
N GLY A 60 -3.73 -1.90 -15.32
CA GLY A 60 -4.25 -0.76 -14.55
C GLY A 60 -4.76 -1.17 -13.17
N PHE A 61 -5.58 -2.23 -13.08
CA PHE A 61 -6.09 -2.72 -11.79
C PHE A 61 -5.01 -3.33 -10.91
N PHE A 62 -4.08 -4.12 -11.47
CA PHE A 62 -2.96 -4.65 -10.69
C PHE A 62 -2.05 -3.53 -10.19
N CYS A 63 -1.75 -2.54 -11.04
CA CYS A 63 -0.95 -1.38 -10.65
C CYS A 63 -1.62 -0.63 -9.50
N TYR A 64 -2.92 -0.35 -9.62
CA TYR A 64 -3.72 0.27 -8.56
C TYR A 64 -3.71 -0.53 -7.26
N PHE A 65 -3.93 -1.84 -7.34
CA PHE A 65 -3.89 -2.75 -6.20
C PHE A 65 -2.57 -2.66 -5.44
N PHE A 66 -1.44 -2.79 -6.14
CA PHE A 66 -0.12 -2.81 -5.51
C PHE A 66 0.27 -1.45 -4.92
N PHE A 67 -0.12 -0.34 -5.56
CA PHE A 67 0.05 0.98 -4.97
C PHE A 67 -0.73 1.10 -3.66
N MET A 68 -2.03 0.79 -3.68
CA MET A 68 -2.86 0.87 -2.47
C MET A 68 -2.33 -0.05 -1.37
N ALA A 69 -2.01 -1.31 -1.69
CA ALA A 69 -1.42 -2.25 -0.74
C ALA A 69 -0.15 -1.70 -0.10
N SER A 70 0.72 -1.02 -0.85
CA SER A 70 1.91 -0.39 -0.27
C SER A 70 1.55 0.68 0.78
N PHE A 71 0.60 1.57 0.51
CA PHE A 71 0.19 2.58 1.49
C PHE A 71 -0.47 1.98 2.73
N PHE A 72 -1.28 0.93 2.56
CA PHE A 72 -1.87 0.23 3.70
C PHE A 72 -0.82 -0.54 4.52
N TRP A 73 0.18 -1.16 3.89
CA TRP A 73 1.30 -1.79 4.60
C TRP A 73 2.15 -0.76 5.36
N MET A 74 2.36 0.42 4.79
CA MET A 74 2.99 1.54 5.49
C MET A 74 2.17 1.95 6.71
N ASN A 75 0.84 2.08 6.57
CA ASN A 75 -0.05 2.40 7.67
C ASN A 75 -0.08 1.33 8.77
N ALA A 76 -0.14 0.05 8.39
CA ALA A 76 -0.07 -1.07 9.33
C ALA A 76 1.26 -1.06 10.11
N SER A 77 2.36 -0.69 9.47
CA SER A 77 3.67 -0.55 10.13
C SER A 77 3.69 0.60 11.15
N CYS A 78 3.11 1.76 10.81
CA CYS A 78 2.96 2.88 11.75
C CYS A 78 2.08 2.52 12.96
N LEU A 79 0.96 1.83 12.73
CA LEU A 79 0.10 1.33 13.79
C LEU A 79 0.84 0.35 14.71
N ASP A 80 1.63 -0.56 14.14
CA ASP A 80 2.39 -1.53 14.91
C ASP A 80 3.40 -0.87 15.86
N ILE A 81 4.14 0.11 15.35
CA ILE A 81 5.08 0.91 16.13
C ILE A 81 4.33 1.65 17.24
N PHE A 82 3.24 2.35 16.90
CA PHE A 82 2.44 3.10 17.86
C PHE A 82 1.93 2.23 19.01
N PHE A 83 1.36 1.05 18.73
CA PHE A 83 0.88 0.14 19.76
C PHE A 83 2.00 -0.47 20.60
N THR A 84 3.20 -0.62 20.03
CA THR A 84 4.37 -1.15 20.73
C THR A 84 4.91 -0.14 21.73
N PHE A 85 5.07 1.14 21.35
CA PHE A 85 5.58 2.19 22.24
C PHE A 85 4.53 2.81 23.15
N SER A 86 3.24 2.64 22.87
CA SER A 86 2.17 3.17 23.71
C SER A 86 1.99 2.43 25.05
N GLY A 87 2.77 1.39 25.35
CA GLY A 87 2.63 0.58 26.56
C GLY A 87 1.36 -0.30 26.59
N ILE A 88 0.49 -0.18 25.58
CA ILE A 88 -0.71 -1.01 25.39
C ILE A 88 -0.33 -2.47 25.14
N ARG A 89 0.91 -2.72 24.66
CA ARG A 89 1.46 -4.06 24.46
C ARG A 89 2.47 -4.39 25.55
N GLY A 90 2.18 -5.42 26.34
CA GLY A 90 3.20 -6.09 27.15
C GLY A 90 4.35 -6.61 26.28
N VAL A 91 5.58 -6.44 26.78
CA VAL A 91 6.85 -6.87 26.18
C VAL A 91 6.98 -8.39 26.27
N LEU A 92 6.16 -9.15 25.53
CA LEU A 92 6.31 -10.61 25.42
C LEU A 92 5.91 -11.03 24.00
N GLY A 93 6.80 -11.52 23.14
CA GLY A 93 7.74 -12.63 23.37
C GLY A 93 7.15 -13.96 22.84
N ASP A 94 5.83 -14.02 22.64
CA ASP A 94 5.15 -15.19 22.10
C ASP A 94 4.99 -15.10 20.57
N LYS A 95 5.78 -15.90 19.85
CA LYS A 95 5.74 -16.04 18.38
C LYS A 95 4.34 -16.34 17.85
N LYS A 96 3.47 -17.02 18.62
CA LYS A 96 2.09 -17.32 18.22
C LYS A 96 1.22 -16.07 18.21
N LYS A 97 1.42 -15.17 19.18
CA LYS A 97 0.74 -13.87 19.26
C LYS A 97 1.20 -12.94 18.15
N GLU A 98 2.48 -13.00 17.79
CA GLU A 98 3.06 -12.26 16.68
C GLU A 98 2.49 -12.69 15.32
N ASN A 99 2.44 -14.00 15.04
CA ASN A 99 1.88 -14.51 13.79
C ASN A 99 0.39 -14.19 13.64
N LYS A 100 -0.40 -14.25 14.74
CA LYS A 100 -1.80 -13.81 14.70
C LYS A 100 -1.93 -12.33 14.37
N ARG A 101 -1.06 -11.47 14.91
CA ARG A 101 -1.05 -10.03 14.58
C ARG A 101 -0.69 -9.79 13.13
N PHE A 102 0.33 -10.49 12.62
CA PHE A 102 0.69 -10.41 11.20
C PHE A 102 -0.47 -10.79 10.29
N MET A 103 -1.22 -11.83 10.65
CA MET A 103 -2.40 -12.26 9.90
C MET A 103 -3.49 -11.18 9.88
N TYR A 104 -3.80 -10.55 11.01
CA TYR A 104 -4.75 -9.44 11.04
C TYR A 104 -4.30 -8.25 10.19
N TYR A 105 -3.03 -7.85 10.28
CA TYR A 105 -2.50 -6.79 9.43
C TYR A 105 -2.47 -7.17 7.95
N SER A 106 -2.21 -8.43 7.62
CA SER A 106 -2.26 -8.93 6.25
C SER A 106 -3.66 -8.85 5.68
N VAL A 107 -4.67 -9.29 6.46
CA VAL A 107 -6.09 -9.20 6.04
C VAL A 107 -6.49 -7.73 5.83
N TYR A 108 -6.05 -6.82 6.70
CA TYR A 108 -6.28 -5.39 6.54
C TYR A 108 -5.58 -4.82 5.29
N ALA A 109 -4.27 -5.01 5.18
CA ALA A 109 -3.44 -4.35 4.19
C ALA A 109 -3.57 -4.92 2.77
N TRP A 110 -4.04 -6.17 2.63
CA TRP A 110 -4.41 -6.74 1.33
C TRP A 110 -5.90 -6.63 1.04
N GLY A 111 -6.74 -6.87 2.04
CA GLY A 111 -8.19 -6.92 1.87
C GLY A 111 -8.80 -5.59 1.46
N ILE A 112 -8.38 -4.48 2.08
CA ILE A 112 -8.92 -3.16 1.72
C ILE A 112 -8.57 -2.78 0.27
N PRO A 113 -7.31 -2.89 -0.20
CA PRO A 113 -7.00 -2.70 -1.62
C PRO A 113 -7.83 -3.58 -2.57
N VAL A 114 -8.07 -4.86 -2.23
CA VAL A 114 -8.94 -5.74 -3.04
C VAL A 114 -10.35 -5.15 -3.13
N LEU A 115 -10.92 -4.69 -2.01
CA LEU A 115 -12.24 -4.06 -1.99
C LEU A 115 -12.27 -2.77 -2.81
N MET A 116 -11.22 -1.94 -2.72
CA MET A 116 -11.11 -0.71 -3.50
C MET A 116 -11.00 -0.98 -5.00
N VAL A 117 -10.24 -2.00 -5.41
CA VAL A 117 -10.15 -2.45 -6.80
C VAL A 117 -11.49 -2.99 -7.28
N GLY A 118 -12.19 -3.79 -6.46
CA GLY A 118 -13.52 -4.28 -6.76
C GLY A 118 -14.54 -3.16 -6.93
N PHE A 119 -14.47 -2.13 -6.08
CA PHE A 119 -15.30 -0.94 -6.23
C PHE A 119 -14.95 -0.21 -7.53
N ALA A 120 -13.67 0.10 -7.78
CA ALA A 120 -13.23 0.75 -9.01
C ALA A 120 -13.67 -0.03 -10.28
N SER A 121 -13.61 -1.36 -10.27
CA SER A 121 -13.99 -2.18 -11.41
C SER A 121 -15.49 -2.15 -11.70
N ILE A 122 -16.34 -2.10 -10.67
CA ILE A 122 -17.78 -1.89 -10.85
C ILE A 122 -18.01 -0.57 -11.60
N PHE A 123 -17.33 0.51 -11.21
CA PHE A 123 -17.45 1.81 -11.89
C PHE A 123 -16.84 1.83 -13.28
N THR A 124 -15.80 1.04 -13.55
CA THR A 124 -15.25 0.87 -14.91
C THR A 124 -16.25 0.19 -15.84
N PHE A 125 -16.93 -0.87 -15.38
CA PHE A 125 -17.74 -1.73 -16.28
C PHE A 125 -19.24 -1.43 -16.28
N LYS A 126 -19.77 -0.74 -15.26
CA LYS A 126 -21.21 -0.50 -15.10
C LYS A 126 -21.63 0.96 -15.28
N VAL A 127 -20.70 1.90 -15.29
CA VAL A 127 -20.99 3.34 -15.38
C VAL A 127 -20.61 3.86 -16.75
N THR A 128 -21.47 4.70 -17.32
CA THR A 128 -21.26 5.32 -18.64
C THR A 128 -20.13 6.34 -18.62
N ASP A 129 -19.36 6.40 -19.71
CA ASP A 129 -18.18 7.26 -19.90
C ASP A 129 -18.41 8.77 -19.67
N SER A 130 -19.65 9.23 -19.84
CA SER A 130 -20.07 10.63 -19.61
C SER A 130 -20.15 11.00 -18.12
N SER A 131 -20.16 10.03 -17.23
CA SER A 131 -20.21 10.26 -15.78
C SER A 131 -18.84 10.67 -15.23
N ASN A 132 -18.84 11.52 -14.20
CA ASN A 132 -17.64 11.86 -13.43
C ASN A 132 -17.11 10.69 -12.60
N TRP A 133 -17.95 9.68 -12.34
CA TRP A 133 -17.62 8.48 -11.58
C TRP A 133 -17.00 7.38 -12.44
N TYR A 134 -17.02 7.52 -13.76
CA TYR A 134 -16.36 6.59 -14.66
C TYR A 134 -14.85 6.67 -14.49
N THR A 135 -14.22 5.53 -14.20
CA THR A 135 -12.78 5.45 -13.90
C THR A 135 -11.90 5.66 -15.13
N GLY A 136 -12.38 5.31 -16.32
CA GLY A 136 -11.65 5.44 -17.59
C GLY A 136 -10.50 4.45 -17.81
N ILE A 137 -10.33 3.45 -16.94
CA ILE A 137 -9.31 2.41 -17.10
C ILE A 137 -9.64 1.56 -18.34
N GLY A 138 -8.70 1.47 -19.28
CA GLY A 138 -8.87 0.72 -20.53
C GLY A 138 -9.37 1.56 -21.71
N ASN A 139 -9.82 2.79 -21.47
CA ASN A 139 -10.27 3.69 -22.52
C ASN A 139 -9.10 4.60 -22.98
N GLY A 140 -8.24 4.05 -23.85
CA GLY A 140 -7.06 4.73 -24.39
C GLY A 140 -5.89 4.91 -23.42
N GLN A 141 -6.04 4.53 -22.14
CA GLN A 141 -4.99 4.55 -21.13
C GLN A 141 -5.17 3.45 -20.08
N CYS A 142 -4.06 2.91 -19.57
CA CYS A 142 -4.06 1.82 -18.58
C CYS A 142 -4.01 2.35 -17.14
N TRP A 143 -4.71 3.46 -16.90
CA TRP A 143 -4.78 4.14 -15.62
C TRP A 143 -6.10 4.88 -15.49
N PHE A 144 -6.38 5.41 -14.29
CA PHE A 144 -7.52 6.30 -14.09
C PHE A 144 -7.46 7.51 -15.02
N ARG A 145 -8.62 7.89 -15.56
CA ARG A 145 -8.77 9.11 -16.35
C ARG A 145 -8.37 10.32 -15.51
N ASN A 146 -7.51 11.16 -16.09
CA ASN A 146 -7.09 12.42 -15.49
C ASN A 146 -8.27 13.27 -15.01
N GLY A 147 -8.11 13.92 -13.87
CA GLY A 147 -9.14 14.74 -13.23
C GLY A 147 -9.79 14.04 -12.04
N TRP A 148 -11.13 14.09 -11.99
CA TRP A 148 -11.93 13.60 -10.86
C TRP A 148 -11.69 12.13 -10.49
N PRO A 149 -11.64 11.17 -11.45
CA PRO A 149 -11.44 9.76 -11.10
C PRO A 149 -10.10 9.50 -10.41
N THR A 150 -8.99 9.97 -10.96
CA THR A 150 -7.67 9.83 -10.30
C THR A 150 -7.65 10.54 -8.94
N GLY A 151 -8.28 11.71 -8.82
CA GLY A 151 -8.42 12.43 -7.55
C GLY A 151 -9.11 11.61 -6.47
N ILE A 152 -10.30 11.08 -6.77
CA ILE A 152 -11.17 10.42 -5.79
C ILE A 152 -10.73 8.98 -5.51
N TYR A 153 -10.44 8.18 -6.54
CA TYR A 153 -10.15 6.75 -6.34
C TYR A 153 -8.70 6.48 -5.91
N PHE A 154 -7.77 7.39 -6.22
CA PHE A 154 -6.35 7.22 -5.94
C PHE A 154 -5.83 8.19 -4.89
N TYR A 155 -5.85 9.50 -5.16
CA TYR A 155 -5.21 10.47 -4.28
C TYR A 155 -5.92 10.67 -2.94
N PHE A 156 -7.25 10.68 -2.93
CA PHE A 156 -8.03 10.93 -1.72
C PHE A 156 -7.80 9.84 -0.64
N PRO A 157 -7.88 8.53 -0.93
CA PRO A 157 -7.56 7.49 0.05
C PRO A 157 -6.11 7.56 0.53
N ILE A 158 -5.16 7.84 -0.36
CA ILE A 158 -3.75 8.00 0.01
C ILE A 158 -3.57 9.19 0.95
N ALA A 159 -4.20 10.33 0.69
CA ALA A 159 -4.12 11.51 1.55
C ALA A 159 -4.63 11.20 2.96
N ILE A 160 -5.76 10.50 3.09
CA ILE A 160 -6.27 10.05 4.39
C ILE A 160 -5.24 9.17 5.11
N LEU A 161 -4.70 8.16 4.43
CA LEU A 161 -3.70 7.26 5.00
C LEU A 161 -2.44 8.01 5.46
N LEU A 162 -1.97 8.98 4.68
CA LEU A 162 -0.82 9.80 5.03
C LEU A 162 -1.09 10.68 6.26
N ILE A 163 -2.27 11.30 6.35
CA ILE A 163 -2.69 12.08 7.54
C ILE A 163 -2.70 11.20 8.78
N VAL A 164 -3.32 10.01 8.69
CA VAL A 164 -3.34 9.05 9.80
C VAL A 164 -1.92 8.65 10.20
N ASN A 165 -1.04 8.38 9.24
CA ASN A 165 0.36 8.03 9.51
C ASN A 165 1.12 9.17 10.20
N MET A 166 0.93 10.41 9.76
CA MET A 166 1.55 11.59 10.38
C MET A 166 1.12 11.76 11.84
N VAL A 167 -0.18 11.59 12.12
CA VAL A 167 -0.70 11.66 13.50
C VAL A 167 -0.12 10.53 14.35
N LEU A 168 -0.14 9.28 13.87
CA LEU A 168 0.40 8.13 14.59
C LEU A 168 1.89 8.30 14.90
N PHE A 169 2.66 8.78 13.93
CA PHE A 169 4.08 9.05 14.10
C PHE A 169 4.32 10.14 15.14
N GLY A 170 3.61 11.26 15.05
CA GLY A 170 3.71 12.36 16.01
C GLY A 170 3.41 11.94 17.46
N VAL A 171 2.33 11.17 17.66
CA VAL A 171 1.98 10.66 19.00
C VAL A 171 3.02 9.65 19.50
N THR A 172 3.54 8.78 18.62
CA THR A 172 4.59 7.82 18.98
C THR A 172 5.85 8.55 19.46
N THR A 173 6.34 9.53 18.70
CA THR A 173 7.53 10.32 19.07
C THR A 173 7.33 11.06 20.38
N TYR A 174 6.16 11.67 20.60
CA TYR A 174 5.84 12.34 21.85
C TYR A 174 5.90 11.38 23.05
N LYS A 175 5.30 10.19 22.92
CA LYS A 175 5.31 9.18 23.99
C LYS A 175 6.72 8.68 24.30
N ILE A 176 7.54 8.42 23.26
CA ILE A 176 8.93 7.98 23.46
C ILE A 176 9.73 9.04 24.21
N LYS A 177 9.61 10.33 23.83
CA LYS A 177 10.29 11.42 24.53
C LYS A 177 9.87 11.54 25.99
N LYS A 178 8.59 11.31 26.29
CA LYS A 178 8.08 11.34 27.68
C LYS A 178 8.73 10.23 28.52
N VAL A 179 8.78 9.01 28.00
CA VAL A 179 9.38 7.86 28.72
C VAL A 179 10.89 8.01 28.92
N GLN A 180 11.60 8.74 28.05
CA GLN A 180 13.03 9.02 28.23
C GLN A 180 13.33 10.12 29.27
N HIS A 181 12.34 10.92 29.65
CA HIS A 181 12.48 12.02 30.60
C HIS A 181 12.06 11.66 32.03
N ASP A 182 11.41 10.50 32.22
CA ASP A 182 11.07 9.89 33.50
C ASP A 182 12.16 8.88 33.90
#